data_AF-W5JRQ6-F1
#
_entry.id   AF-W5JRQ6-F1
#
_cell.length_a   1.000
_cell.length_b   1.000
_cell.length_c   1.000
_cell.angle_alpha   90.00
_cell.angle_beta   90.00
_cell.angle_gamma   90.00
#
_symmetry.space_group_name_H-M   'P 1'
#
loop_
_entity.id
_entity.type
_entity.pdbx_description
1 polymer ?
#
loop_
_entity_poly.entity_id
_entity_poly.type
_entity_poly.pdbx_seq_one_letter_code
_entity_poly.pdbx_strand_id
1 'polypeptide(L)'
;MGVRNLKTYMNKHLKNGVYPVWMLPAIRKAAKRSRQPLVVIDLMALFGLFCSDKKSMLCGTRVRMIEQQADEFFRRLKEAGARLVFFYDGPPQQAKLTTWTKRQNQKYKDMIAIMDAVDQGQPLHKIANKYSRMPNNTCIKLNHIARKHGPLIIPYSAECDQELAVYAQQHKAFAIITNDTDFLIYEGNWHLWYVDDINLDTLETLEYNRDALRREMDLNWPGMALWATLGGNDFFQYDTVEPFHNSLNGSNKFGKLAQYVRSLPLGNGFSKGIVKQIVQRVYEGRPIPEDAEECLAQSLYFYSTNPSLLSRPMDPMEAFLIEEEQTFVLSILKGTAHNSTTLFFDFRSSQLGNYFDIIVPLIARTAGVILYHRQHEGTDMKVLAKRGHLEPYAEYTVPAIFPTDITPPHLMELLSQDATLQDALKQRKLQLLRWVCSDDVDDGMLQAIPSKLVTTVLTLVTLVRNDALLLFEADLLLSIAHDELNGGMNSNPTIERYPVRVDPRAFRVAFLFQKVYSHIARTAKSFGLPADYCCSVPYDGHRFHNCYAGWRSGQWTMNEGQQGWRLYAPFANQDRVAAAVA
;
A
#
# COMPACT_ATOMS: atom_id res chain seq x y z
N MET A 1 15.21 4.26 -1.15
CA MET A 1 14.86 4.50 -2.55
C MET A 1 15.57 5.79 -2.97
N GLY A 2 15.60 6.08 -4.26
CA GLY A 2 16.41 7.16 -4.82
C GLY A 2 17.90 6.85 -4.98
N VAL A 3 18.73 7.89 -4.93
CA VAL A 3 20.16 7.82 -5.27
C VAL A 3 20.95 6.86 -4.35
N ARG A 4 21.59 5.85 -4.95
CA ARG A 4 22.33 4.82 -4.22
C ARG A 4 23.45 5.42 -3.33
N ASN A 5 23.45 5.02 -2.05
CA ASN A 5 24.37 5.45 -0.99
C ASN A 5 24.25 6.92 -0.53
N LEU A 6 23.25 7.68 -0.99
CA LEU A 6 23.09 9.08 -0.61
C LEU A 6 22.79 9.25 0.88
N LYS A 7 21.86 8.47 1.46
CA LYS A 7 21.57 8.48 2.90
C LYS A 7 22.84 8.29 3.74
N THR A 8 23.67 7.30 3.38
CA THR A 8 24.94 7.02 4.07
C THR A 8 25.91 8.20 3.98
N TYR A 9 26.00 8.85 2.81
CA TYR A 9 26.84 10.03 2.63
C TYR A 9 26.39 11.20 3.48
N MET A 10 25.09 11.49 3.51
CA MET A 10 24.51 12.54 4.36
C MET A 10 24.85 12.31 5.85
N ASN A 11 24.76 11.06 6.31
CA ASN A 11 24.95 10.72 7.72
C ASN A 11 26.43 10.68 8.15
N LYS A 12 27.33 10.20 7.28
CA LYS A 12 28.71 9.89 7.68
C LYS A 12 29.78 10.83 7.14
N HIS A 13 29.48 11.52 6.04
CA HIS A 13 30.51 12.22 5.26
C HIS A 13 30.21 13.72 5.10
N LEU A 14 28.95 14.12 5.08
CA LEU A 14 28.57 15.52 4.96
C LEU A 14 28.49 16.21 6.32
N LYS A 15 29.30 17.25 6.53
CA LYS A 15 29.23 18.09 7.73
C LYS A 15 27.87 18.78 7.79
N ASN A 16 27.17 18.64 8.93
CA ASN A 16 25.81 19.13 9.13
C ASN A 16 24.80 18.58 8.10
N GLY A 17 25.06 17.39 7.54
CA GLY A 17 24.17 16.73 6.59
C GLY A 17 22.86 16.24 7.21
N VAL A 18 22.85 15.99 8.52
CA VAL A 18 21.67 15.56 9.27
C VAL A 18 21.68 16.17 10.68
N TYR A 19 20.51 16.49 11.22
CA TYR A 19 20.36 16.95 12.61
C TYR A 19 18.97 16.60 13.18
N PRO A 20 18.83 16.44 14.50
CA PRO A 20 17.55 16.18 15.12
C PRO A 20 16.65 17.42 15.07
N VAL A 21 15.34 17.18 14.90
CA VAL A 21 14.30 18.21 14.92
C VAL A 21 13.07 17.70 15.67
N TRP A 22 12.48 18.56 16.48
CA TRP A 22 11.16 18.32 17.07
C TRP A 22 10.10 18.94 16.16
N MET A 23 9.29 18.09 15.54
CA MET A 23 8.31 18.51 14.53
C MET A 23 7.30 19.51 15.10
N LEU A 24 6.73 19.24 16.29
CA LEU A 24 5.70 20.12 16.85
C LEU A 24 6.21 21.54 17.15
N PRO A 25 7.35 21.74 17.86
CA PRO A 25 7.95 23.07 18.01
C PRO A 25 8.29 23.75 16.67
N ALA A 26 8.81 23.01 15.69
CA ALA A 26 9.14 23.55 14.37
C ALA A 26 7.89 24.08 13.64
N ILE A 27 6.81 23.29 13.64
CA ILE A 27 5.50 23.67 13.09
C ILE A 27 4.95 24.89 13.81
N ARG A 28 4.92 24.90 15.14
CA ARG A 28 4.42 26.04 15.93
C ARG A 28 5.21 27.32 15.64
N LYS A 29 6.52 27.22 15.48
CA LYS A 29 7.38 28.36 15.11
C LYS A 29 7.05 28.86 13.71
N ALA A 30 6.83 27.97 12.75
CA ALA A 30 6.43 28.33 11.39
C ALA A 30 5.00 28.92 11.33
N ALA A 31 4.08 28.42 12.15
CA ALA A 31 2.71 28.91 12.29
C ALA A 31 2.63 30.34 12.87
N LYS A 32 3.65 30.78 13.62
CA LYS A 32 3.77 32.19 14.04
C LYS A 32 4.13 33.13 12.88
N ARG A 33 4.78 32.63 11.84
CA ARG A 33 5.24 33.41 10.67
C ARG A 33 4.29 33.31 9.47
N SER A 34 3.61 32.19 9.35
CA SER A 34 2.66 31.87 8.28
C SER A 34 1.37 31.36 8.90
N ARG A 35 0.20 31.76 8.38
CA ARG A 35 -1.09 31.39 9.01
C ARG A 35 -1.28 29.88 9.18
N GLN A 36 -0.74 29.04 8.28
CA GLN A 36 -0.76 27.57 8.37
C GLN A 36 0.42 26.97 7.57
N PRO A 37 1.50 26.48 8.21
CA PRO A 37 2.58 25.79 7.51
C PRO A 37 2.07 24.48 6.87
N LEU A 38 2.32 24.32 5.57
CA LEU A 38 1.95 23.11 4.82
C LEU A 38 2.98 22.00 5.08
N VAL A 39 2.52 20.85 5.56
CA VAL A 39 3.31 19.62 5.63
C VAL A 39 2.77 18.64 4.59
N VAL A 40 3.61 18.27 3.64
CA VAL A 40 3.28 17.27 2.61
C VAL A 40 3.83 15.92 3.04
N ILE A 41 3.02 14.88 2.96
CA ILE A 41 3.33 13.57 3.55
C ILE A 41 3.26 12.49 2.47
N ASP A 42 4.38 11.79 2.26
CA ASP A 42 4.40 10.51 1.58
C ASP A 42 3.81 9.45 2.52
N LEU A 43 2.58 9.05 2.25
CA LEU A 43 1.82 8.15 3.11
C LEU A 43 2.37 6.72 3.05
N MET A 44 3.02 6.32 1.96
CA MET A 44 3.60 4.99 1.80
C MET A 44 4.85 4.82 2.68
N ALA A 45 5.62 5.89 2.89
CA ALA A 45 6.74 5.87 3.83
C ALA A 45 6.29 5.57 5.28
N LEU A 46 5.11 6.05 5.69
CA LEU A 46 4.60 5.88 7.06
C LEU A 46 4.22 4.44 7.45
N PHE A 47 4.07 3.53 6.48
CA PHE A 47 3.81 2.12 6.81
C PHE A 47 4.92 1.50 7.67
N GLY A 48 6.18 1.84 7.40
CA GLY A 48 7.31 1.32 8.18
C GLY A 48 7.28 1.76 9.64
N LEU A 49 6.85 3.00 9.88
CA LEU A 49 6.72 3.58 11.22
C LEU A 49 5.63 2.88 12.03
N PHE A 50 4.41 2.82 11.48
CA PHE A 50 3.26 2.26 12.19
C PHE A 50 3.25 0.73 12.24
N CYS A 51 3.91 0.06 11.29
CA CYS A 51 4.06 -1.39 11.28
C CYS A 51 5.46 -1.83 11.77
N SER A 52 6.10 -1.05 12.65
CA SER A 52 7.46 -1.32 13.13
C SER A 52 7.56 -2.56 14.02
N ASP A 53 6.48 -2.93 14.72
CA ASP A 53 6.45 -4.16 15.52
C ASP A 53 6.32 -5.42 14.66
N LYS A 54 7.47 -5.99 14.31
CA LYS A 54 7.61 -7.22 13.54
C LYS A 54 6.89 -8.42 14.16
N LYS A 55 6.78 -8.50 15.49
CA LYS A 55 6.08 -9.63 16.15
C LYS A 55 4.58 -9.53 15.90
N SER A 56 4.00 -8.33 16.07
CA SER A 56 2.59 -8.10 15.76
C SER A 56 2.30 -8.30 14.27
N MET A 57 3.23 -7.90 13.38
CA MET A 57 3.09 -8.18 11.95
C MET A 57 3.00 -9.69 11.64
N LEU A 58 3.72 -10.54 12.36
CA LEU A 58 3.64 -12.00 12.22
C LEU A 58 2.29 -12.57 12.71
N CYS A 59 1.58 -11.85 13.56
CA CYS A 59 0.24 -12.24 14.02
C CYS A 59 -0.89 -11.77 13.08
N GLY A 60 -0.55 -11.12 11.96
CA GLY A 60 -1.54 -10.45 11.12
C GLY A 60 -1.96 -9.07 11.61
N THR A 61 -1.14 -8.43 12.46
CA THR A 61 -1.29 -7.06 12.98
C THR A 61 -2.51 -6.79 13.86
N ARG A 62 -2.56 -5.58 14.44
CA ARG A 62 -3.65 -5.06 15.26
C ARG A 62 -4.19 -3.82 14.59
N VAL A 63 -5.13 -4.03 13.66
CA VAL A 63 -5.52 -3.01 12.67
C VAL A 63 -5.95 -1.72 13.35
N ARG A 64 -6.87 -1.81 14.32
CA ARG A 64 -7.40 -0.65 15.04
C ARG A 64 -6.33 0.10 15.84
N MET A 65 -5.40 -0.60 16.47
CA MET A 65 -4.31 0.03 17.24
C MET A 65 -3.41 0.86 16.33
N ILE A 66 -3.07 0.33 15.14
CA ILE A 66 -2.25 1.06 14.17
C ILE A 66 -3.01 2.27 13.62
N GLU A 67 -4.29 2.11 13.30
CA GLU A 67 -5.11 3.23 12.82
C GLU A 67 -5.25 4.34 13.87
N GLN A 68 -5.38 4.00 15.15
CA GLN A 68 -5.38 4.96 16.25
C GLN A 68 -4.02 5.67 16.39
N GLN A 69 -2.91 4.96 16.26
CA GLN A 69 -1.58 5.57 16.27
C GLN A 69 -1.38 6.55 15.10
N ALA A 70 -1.85 6.18 13.91
CA ALA A 70 -1.79 7.05 12.74
C ALA A 70 -2.69 8.29 12.90
N ASP A 71 -3.92 8.10 13.40
CA ASP A 71 -4.86 9.18 13.67
C ASP A 71 -4.28 10.18 14.67
N GLU A 72 -3.73 9.67 15.78
CA GLU A 72 -3.09 10.47 16.82
C GLU A 72 -1.87 11.24 16.30
N PHE A 73 -1.02 10.58 15.50
CA PHE A 73 0.13 11.22 14.86
C PHE A 73 -0.30 12.41 14.00
N PHE A 74 -1.28 12.24 13.10
CA PHE A 74 -1.77 13.32 12.24
C PHE A 74 -2.47 14.43 13.03
N ARG A 75 -3.29 14.07 14.01
CA ARG A 75 -4.00 15.00 14.90
C ARG A 75 -3.01 15.94 15.60
N ARG A 76 -1.94 15.40 16.18
CA ARG A 76 -0.91 16.19 16.88
C ARG A 76 -0.21 17.20 15.96
N LEU A 77 0.07 16.83 14.70
CA LEU A 77 0.64 17.77 13.73
C LEU A 77 -0.33 18.91 13.41
N LYS A 78 -1.62 18.62 13.22
CA LYS A 78 -2.65 19.65 12.98
C LYS A 78 -2.82 20.58 14.18
N GLU A 79 -2.84 20.05 15.39
CA GLU A 79 -2.95 20.83 16.63
C GLU A 79 -1.74 21.73 16.87
N ALA A 80 -0.57 21.37 16.34
CA ALA A 80 0.59 22.26 16.31
C ALA A 80 0.46 23.41 15.29
N GLY A 81 -0.55 23.39 14.42
CA GLY A 81 -0.87 24.42 13.44
C GLY A 81 -0.60 24.03 11.98
N ALA A 82 -0.23 22.78 11.69
CA ALA A 82 0.04 22.35 10.32
C ALA A 82 -1.23 22.16 9.48
N ARG A 83 -1.15 22.54 8.20
CA ARG A 83 -2.05 22.03 7.16
C ARG A 83 -1.41 20.79 6.55
N LEU A 84 -2.12 19.66 6.58
CA LEU A 84 -1.60 18.39 6.06
C LEU A 84 -2.15 18.13 4.65
N VAL A 85 -1.29 17.62 3.78
CA VAL A 85 -1.66 17.05 2.48
C VAL A 85 -0.92 15.74 2.31
N PHE A 86 -1.64 14.71 1.88
CA PHE A 86 -1.13 13.36 1.77
C PHE A 86 -1.00 12.95 0.32
N PHE A 87 0.06 12.22 0.01
CA PHE A 87 0.29 11.56 -1.27
C PHE A 87 0.31 10.06 -1.06
N TYR A 88 -0.36 9.32 -1.94
CA TYR A 88 -0.44 7.86 -1.89
C TYR A 88 -0.22 7.29 -3.27
N ASP A 89 0.57 6.22 -3.35
CA ASP A 89 0.94 5.60 -4.63
C ASP A 89 -0.30 5.21 -5.44
N GLY A 90 -0.29 5.63 -6.70
CA GLY A 90 -1.22 5.17 -7.72
C GLY A 90 -0.95 3.74 -8.20
N PRO A 91 -1.73 3.25 -9.17
CA PRO A 91 -1.46 1.97 -9.81
C PRO A 91 -0.05 1.97 -10.44
N PRO A 92 0.72 0.87 -10.32
CA PRO A 92 2.04 0.82 -10.93
C PRO A 92 1.92 1.00 -12.44
N GLN A 93 2.76 1.88 -12.97
CA GLN A 93 2.83 2.15 -14.40
C GLN A 93 3.34 0.91 -15.15
N GLN A 94 2.88 0.72 -16.39
CA GLN A 94 3.24 -0.46 -17.21
C GLN A 94 4.76 -0.68 -17.31
N ALA A 95 5.55 0.40 -17.41
CA ALA A 95 7.01 0.35 -17.44
C ALA A 95 7.64 -0.31 -16.20
N LYS A 96 6.93 -0.38 -15.07
CA LYS A 96 7.40 -0.96 -13.81
C LYS A 96 6.89 -2.38 -13.55
N LEU A 97 6.12 -2.98 -14.45
CA LEU A 97 5.51 -4.31 -14.26
C LEU A 97 6.56 -5.41 -14.00
N THR A 98 7.66 -5.41 -14.74
CA THR A 98 8.76 -6.37 -14.59
C THR A 98 9.42 -6.25 -13.22
N THR A 99 9.73 -5.02 -12.80
CA THR A 99 10.32 -4.73 -11.49
C THR A 99 9.38 -5.11 -10.36
N TRP A 100 8.10 -4.80 -10.49
CA TRP A 100 7.07 -5.18 -9.52
C TRP A 100 6.98 -6.71 -9.39
N THR A 101 6.92 -7.42 -10.51
CA THR A 101 6.81 -8.88 -10.55
C THR A 101 8.02 -9.56 -9.91
N LYS A 102 9.24 -9.08 -10.22
CA LYS A 102 10.47 -9.54 -9.56
C LYS A 102 10.43 -9.33 -8.05
N ARG A 103 9.98 -8.15 -7.59
CA ARG A 103 9.83 -7.83 -6.16
C ARG A 103 8.80 -8.75 -5.48
N GLN A 104 7.64 -9.01 -6.08
CA GLN A 104 6.63 -9.90 -5.50
C GLN A 104 7.07 -11.37 -5.46
N ASN A 105 7.77 -11.84 -6.48
CA ASN A 105 8.33 -13.20 -6.48
C ASN A 105 9.39 -13.38 -5.39
N GLN A 106 10.28 -12.40 -5.20
CA GLN A 106 11.24 -12.44 -4.08
C GLN A 106 10.52 -12.40 -2.74
N LYS A 107 9.54 -11.50 -2.59
CA LYS A 107 8.71 -11.41 -1.39
C LYS A 107 8.04 -12.74 -1.04
N TYR A 108 7.53 -13.47 -2.04
CA TYR A 108 6.95 -14.80 -1.84
C TYR A 108 7.97 -15.81 -1.30
N LYS A 109 9.19 -15.82 -1.83
CA LYS A 109 10.27 -16.69 -1.30
C LYS A 109 10.59 -16.36 0.15
N ASP A 110 10.67 -15.08 0.50
CA ASP A 110 10.92 -14.64 1.88
C ASP A 110 9.78 -15.06 2.82
N MET A 111 8.52 -14.98 2.34
CA MET A 111 7.35 -15.43 3.10
C MET A 111 7.36 -16.94 3.33
N ILE A 112 7.79 -17.74 2.35
CA ILE A 112 7.94 -19.18 2.49
C ILE A 112 8.93 -19.53 3.61
N ALA A 113 10.09 -18.86 3.64
CA ALA A 113 11.09 -19.09 4.69
C ALA A 113 10.60 -18.70 6.10
N ILE A 114 9.67 -17.74 6.20
CA ILE A 114 8.99 -17.41 7.46
C ILE A 114 7.99 -18.49 7.84
N MET A 115 7.17 -18.94 6.90
CA MET A 115 6.19 -20.03 7.13
C MET A 115 6.89 -21.31 7.58
N ASP A 116 8.02 -21.67 6.97
CA ASP A 116 8.82 -22.83 7.40
C ASP A 116 9.31 -22.70 8.84
N ALA A 117 9.68 -21.48 9.28
CA ALA A 117 10.07 -21.24 10.67
C ALA A 117 8.87 -21.36 11.63
N VAL A 118 7.69 -20.91 11.22
CA VAL A 118 6.44 -21.11 11.97
C VAL A 118 6.08 -22.60 12.07
N ASP A 119 6.22 -23.35 10.98
CA ASP A 119 5.93 -24.79 10.93
C ASP A 119 6.88 -25.60 11.82
N GLN A 120 8.14 -25.17 11.95
CA GLN A 120 9.10 -25.69 12.92
C GLN A 120 8.81 -25.26 14.36
N GLY A 121 7.72 -24.53 14.58
CA GLY A 121 7.26 -24.03 15.87
C GLY A 121 8.15 -22.91 16.43
N GLN A 122 9.00 -22.24 15.65
CA GLN A 122 9.94 -21.27 16.22
C GLN A 122 9.21 -20.12 16.95
N PRO A 123 9.73 -19.63 18.10
CA PRO A 123 9.18 -18.46 18.78
C PRO A 123 9.18 -17.22 17.89
N LEU A 124 8.11 -16.42 17.95
CA LEU A 124 7.95 -15.24 17.08
C LEU A 124 9.10 -14.24 17.20
N HIS A 125 9.67 -14.06 18.39
CA HIS A 125 10.82 -13.16 18.57
C HIS A 125 12.06 -13.62 17.79
N LYS A 126 12.28 -14.94 17.64
CA LYS A 126 13.40 -15.47 16.85
C LYS A 126 13.19 -15.23 15.37
N ILE A 127 11.96 -15.45 14.89
CA ILE A 127 11.58 -15.17 13.50
C ILE A 127 11.74 -13.67 13.22
N ALA A 128 11.16 -12.80 14.04
CA ALA A 128 11.22 -11.34 13.89
C ALA A 128 12.66 -10.79 13.88
N ASN A 129 13.55 -11.34 14.70
CA ASN A 129 14.95 -10.92 14.76
C ASN A 129 15.79 -11.43 13.57
N LYS A 130 15.42 -12.56 12.96
CA LYS A 130 16.11 -13.12 11.79
C LYS A 130 15.95 -12.25 10.55
N TYR A 131 14.80 -11.60 10.38
CA TYR A 131 14.50 -10.80 9.20
C TYR A 131 14.71 -9.31 9.50
N SER A 132 15.71 -8.71 8.84
CA SER A 132 16.01 -7.28 8.95
C SER A 132 14.81 -6.42 8.51
N ARG A 133 14.08 -6.85 7.49
CA ARG A 133 12.82 -6.25 7.02
C ARG A 133 11.75 -7.32 6.87
N MET A 134 10.61 -7.11 7.52
CA MET A 134 9.44 -7.97 7.33
C MET A 134 8.78 -7.66 5.98
N PRO A 135 8.35 -8.69 5.21
CA PRO A 135 7.48 -8.46 4.06
C PRO A 135 6.27 -7.62 4.47
N ASN A 136 6.02 -6.50 3.78
CA ASN A 136 4.87 -5.65 4.08
C ASN A 136 3.57 -6.40 3.75
N ASN A 137 2.94 -6.99 4.76
CA ASN A 137 1.83 -7.92 4.63
C ASN A 137 0.63 -7.48 5.47
N THR A 138 0.26 -6.22 5.37
CA THR A 138 -0.90 -5.68 6.08
C THR A 138 -1.98 -5.25 5.10
N CYS A 139 -3.23 -5.28 5.54
CA CYS A 139 -4.37 -4.71 4.81
C CYS A 139 -4.78 -3.34 5.36
N ILE A 140 -3.88 -2.68 6.10
CA ILE A 140 -4.14 -1.40 6.77
C ILE A 140 -4.41 -0.32 5.72
N LYS A 141 -5.45 0.48 5.96
CA LYS A 141 -5.92 1.55 5.07
C LYS A 141 -5.56 2.92 5.63
N LEU A 142 -4.26 3.24 5.64
CA LEU A 142 -3.78 4.54 6.11
C LEU A 142 -4.41 5.72 5.36
N ASN A 143 -4.79 5.52 4.09
CA ASN A 143 -5.52 6.50 3.29
C ASN A 143 -6.86 6.93 3.92
N HIS A 144 -7.63 6.01 4.50
CA HIS A 144 -8.87 6.34 5.20
C HIS A 144 -8.63 7.20 6.44
N ILE A 145 -7.54 6.96 7.16
CA ILE A 145 -7.18 7.76 8.34
C ILE A 145 -6.70 9.14 7.90
N ALA A 146 -5.80 9.20 6.91
CA ALA A 146 -5.26 10.44 6.37
C ALA A 146 -6.34 11.43 5.90
N ARG A 147 -7.40 10.96 5.21
CA ARG A 147 -8.50 11.82 4.72
C ARG A 147 -9.26 12.56 5.82
N LYS A 148 -9.29 12.03 7.05
CA LYS A 148 -9.87 12.73 8.21
C LYS A 148 -9.09 14.00 8.57
N HIS A 149 -7.81 14.04 8.20
CA HIS A 149 -6.88 15.08 8.60
C HIS A 149 -6.56 16.07 7.47
N GLY A 150 -6.65 15.67 6.21
CA GLY A 150 -6.43 16.57 5.07
C GLY A 150 -6.64 15.90 3.71
N PRO A 151 -6.49 16.67 2.61
CA PRO A 151 -6.63 16.15 1.25
C PRO A 151 -5.65 15.00 0.96
N LEU A 152 -6.13 13.99 0.25
CA LEU A 152 -5.34 12.87 -0.25
C LEU A 152 -5.25 12.94 -1.77
N ILE A 153 -4.04 12.99 -2.29
CA ILE A 153 -3.72 13.03 -3.72
C ILE A 153 -3.20 11.65 -4.12
N ILE A 154 -3.75 11.08 -5.19
CA ILE A 154 -3.32 9.81 -5.79
C ILE A 154 -2.83 10.08 -7.21
N PRO A 155 -1.51 10.18 -7.41
CA PRO A 155 -0.90 10.37 -8.72
C PRO A 155 -1.27 9.24 -9.68
N TYR A 156 -1.79 9.58 -10.86
CA TYR A 156 -2.19 8.59 -11.87
C TYR A 156 -1.32 8.62 -13.13
N SER A 157 -0.93 9.81 -13.60
CA SER A 157 -0.22 10.01 -14.86
C SER A 157 1.30 10.16 -14.72
N ALA A 158 1.79 10.32 -13.50
CA ALA A 158 3.20 10.54 -13.18
C ALA A 158 3.63 9.70 -11.97
N GLU A 159 4.94 9.69 -11.70
CA GLU A 159 5.47 9.10 -10.48
C GLU A 159 5.01 9.91 -9.26
N CYS A 160 4.68 9.19 -8.18
CA CYS A 160 4.15 9.81 -6.97
C CYS A 160 5.11 10.87 -6.40
N ASP A 161 6.41 10.54 -6.40
CA ASP A 161 7.45 11.41 -5.87
C ASP A 161 7.56 12.73 -6.64
N GLN A 162 7.45 12.67 -7.97
CA GLN A 162 7.51 13.85 -8.83
C GLN A 162 6.31 14.76 -8.60
N GLU A 163 5.09 14.20 -8.56
CA GLU A 163 3.88 14.99 -8.32
C GLU A 163 3.87 15.63 -6.93
N LEU A 164 4.36 14.89 -5.92
CA LEU A 164 4.55 15.40 -4.57
C LEU A 164 5.53 16.58 -4.56
N ALA A 165 6.69 16.45 -5.21
CA ALA A 165 7.68 17.52 -5.29
C ALA A 165 7.16 18.78 -6.02
N VAL A 166 6.44 18.60 -7.14
CA VAL A 166 5.77 19.70 -7.85
C VAL A 166 4.78 20.40 -6.94
N TYR A 167 3.90 19.64 -6.28
CA TYR A 167 2.91 20.19 -5.35
C TYR A 167 3.57 20.94 -4.20
N ALA A 168 4.60 20.36 -3.58
CA ALA A 168 5.34 20.97 -2.48
C ALA A 168 5.98 22.30 -2.90
N GLN A 169 6.55 22.37 -4.11
CA GLN A 169 7.13 23.60 -4.64
C GLN A 169 6.05 24.66 -4.94
N GLN A 170 4.98 24.30 -5.66
CA GLN A 170 3.90 25.21 -6.02
C GLN A 170 3.21 25.82 -4.81
N HIS A 171 2.98 25.01 -3.77
CA HIS A 171 2.28 25.42 -2.56
C HIS A 171 3.21 25.86 -1.43
N LYS A 172 4.52 26.02 -1.71
CA LYS A 172 5.53 26.48 -0.75
C LYS A 172 5.48 25.68 0.56
N ALA A 173 5.55 24.36 0.44
CA ALA A 173 5.53 23.45 1.57
C ALA A 173 6.58 23.84 2.60
N PHE A 174 6.18 23.82 3.88
CA PHE A 174 7.10 23.99 4.99
C PHE A 174 7.98 22.76 5.14
N ALA A 175 7.39 21.56 5.10
CA ALA A 175 8.11 20.31 5.26
C ALA A 175 7.54 19.19 4.38
N ILE A 176 8.40 18.24 4.02
CA ILE A 176 8.04 16.95 3.46
C ILE A 176 8.42 15.86 4.46
N ILE A 177 7.49 14.94 4.73
CA ILE A 177 7.71 13.73 5.54
C ILE A 177 7.79 12.53 4.58
N THR A 178 8.96 11.89 4.48
CA THR A 178 9.22 10.76 3.57
C THR A 178 10.50 10.00 3.98
N ASN A 179 10.73 8.84 3.38
CA ASN A 179 12.01 8.12 3.41
C ASN A 179 12.71 8.12 2.05
N ASP A 180 12.19 8.81 1.03
CA ASP A 180 12.85 8.87 -0.26
C ASP A 180 13.95 9.94 -0.29
N THR A 181 15.17 9.51 -0.67
CA THR A 181 16.30 10.43 -0.80
C THR A 181 16.22 11.30 -2.05
N ASP A 182 15.35 10.98 -3.01
CA ASP A 182 15.14 11.81 -4.20
C ASP A 182 14.61 13.22 -3.85
N PHE A 183 13.92 13.38 -2.71
CA PHE A 183 13.52 14.71 -2.19
C PHE A 183 14.68 15.59 -1.73
N LEU A 184 15.90 15.06 -1.65
CA LEU A 184 17.10 15.87 -1.51
C LEU A 184 17.49 16.62 -2.79
N ILE A 185 17.00 16.13 -3.95
CA ILE A 185 17.43 16.55 -5.28
C ILE A 185 16.47 17.55 -5.89
N TYR A 186 15.17 17.31 -5.74
CA TYR A 186 14.11 18.17 -6.27
C TYR A 186 14.30 19.63 -5.88
N GLU A 187 14.00 20.53 -6.82
CA GLU A 187 14.02 21.97 -6.57
C GLU A 187 12.92 22.39 -5.60
N GLY A 188 13.31 23.10 -4.54
CA GLY A 188 12.38 23.85 -3.70
C GLY A 188 12.87 24.09 -2.27
N ASN A 189 12.07 24.80 -1.48
CA ASN A 189 12.45 25.30 -0.16
C ASN A 189 11.59 24.70 0.95
N TRP A 190 11.74 23.40 1.21
CA TRP A 190 11.11 22.68 2.32
C TRP A 190 12.14 22.00 3.21
N HIS A 191 11.77 21.80 4.47
CA HIS A 191 12.43 20.87 5.38
C HIS A 191 12.15 19.42 4.98
N LEU A 192 13.14 18.53 5.12
CA LEU A 192 12.99 17.11 4.79
C LEU A 192 13.11 16.26 6.04
N TRP A 193 11.98 15.77 6.55
CA TRP A 193 11.90 14.97 7.77
C TRP A 193 11.77 13.49 7.45
N TYR A 194 12.61 12.67 8.08
CA TYR A 194 12.76 11.27 7.74
C TYR A 194 11.88 10.36 8.60
N VAL A 195 11.08 9.52 7.95
CA VAL A 195 10.07 8.71 8.66
C VAL A 195 10.68 7.66 9.58
N ASP A 196 11.73 6.97 9.13
CA ASP A 196 12.37 5.89 9.89
C ASP A 196 12.93 6.35 11.25
N ASP A 197 13.18 7.65 11.40
CA ASP A 197 13.78 8.25 12.58
C ASP A 197 12.73 8.94 13.49
N ILE A 198 11.44 8.85 13.15
CA ILE A 198 10.36 9.44 13.96
C ILE A 198 10.17 8.66 15.26
N ASN A 199 10.26 9.36 16.39
CA ASN A 199 9.74 8.89 17.66
C ASN A 199 8.25 9.28 17.78
N LEU A 200 7.34 8.29 17.83
CA LEU A 200 5.90 8.54 17.88
C LEU A 200 5.45 9.25 19.16
N ASP A 201 6.16 9.09 20.27
CA ASP A 201 5.80 9.72 21.55
C ASP A 201 6.20 11.19 21.56
N THR A 202 7.42 11.51 21.16
CA THR A 202 7.97 12.88 21.22
C THR A 202 7.77 13.69 19.94
N LEU A 203 7.51 13.03 18.81
CA LEU A 203 7.53 13.62 17.47
C LEU A 203 8.87 14.32 17.15
N GLU A 204 9.95 13.76 17.67
CA GLU A 204 11.31 14.01 17.25
C GLU A 204 11.64 13.15 16.03
N THR A 205 12.44 13.69 15.11
CA THR A 205 12.92 13.01 13.90
C THR A 205 14.27 13.59 13.46
N LEU A 206 14.87 13.02 12.42
CA LEU A 206 16.02 13.58 11.74
C LEU A 206 15.60 14.41 10.53
N GLU A 207 16.17 15.61 10.42
CA GLU A 207 16.09 16.44 9.23
C GLU A 207 17.36 16.27 8.38
N TYR A 208 17.17 15.96 7.10
CA TYR A 208 18.27 15.86 6.14
C TYR A 208 18.47 17.20 5.43
N ASN A 209 19.68 17.74 5.54
CA ASN A 209 20.00 19.11 5.16
C ASN A 209 20.27 19.24 3.66
N ARG A 210 19.22 19.59 2.92
CA ARG A 210 19.24 19.84 1.46
C ARG A 210 20.22 20.95 1.08
N ASP A 211 20.28 22.02 1.88
CA ASP A 211 21.17 23.16 1.62
C ASP A 211 22.64 22.84 1.87
N ALA A 212 22.96 22.00 2.86
CA ALA A 212 24.32 21.52 3.06
C ALA A 212 24.77 20.65 1.88
N LEU A 213 23.91 19.75 1.40
CA LEU A 213 24.23 18.92 0.25
C LEU A 213 24.47 19.76 -1.00
N ARG A 214 23.56 20.69 -1.32
CA ARG A 214 23.70 21.54 -2.51
C ARG A 214 24.95 22.41 -2.46
N ARG A 215 25.30 22.97 -1.29
CA ARG A 215 26.53 23.76 -1.10
C ARG A 215 27.79 22.92 -1.25
N GLU A 216 27.80 21.69 -0.71
CA GLU A 216 28.92 20.77 -0.86
C GLU A 216 29.12 20.35 -2.33
N MET A 217 28.02 20.09 -3.03
CA MET A 217 28.09 19.72 -4.45
C MET A 217 28.37 20.92 -5.36
N ASP A 218 28.12 22.16 -4.93
CA ASP A 218 28.26 23.38 -5.74
C ASP A 218 27.56 23.23 -7.11
N LEU A 219 26.30 22.78 -7.07
CA LEU A 219 25.46 22.55 -8.26
C LEU A 219 24.16 23.34 -8.14
N ASN A 220 23.69 23.84 -9.29
CA ASN A 220 22.32 24.33 -9.44
C ASN A 220 21.33 23.16 -9.55
N TRP A 221 20.02 23.43 -9.58
CA TRP A 221 19.00 22.37 -9.61
C TRP A 221 19.09 21.44 -10.84
N PRO A 222 19.26 21.94 -12.08
CA PRO A 222 19.52 21.05 -13.22
C PRO A 222 20.78 20.18 -13.03
N GLY A 223 21.84 20.75 -12.47
CA GLY A 223 23.07 20.02 -12.14
C GLY A 223 22.82 18.94 -11.08
N MET A 224 22.02 19.22 -10.05
CA MET A 224 21.63 18.24 -9.03
C MET A 224 20.85 17.07 -9.64
N ALA A 225 19.92 17.33 -10.57
CA ALA A 225 19.17 16.29 -11.28
C ALA A 225 20.10 15.37 -12.10
N LEU A 226 21.06 15.95 -12.84
CA LEU A 226 22.05 15.15 -13.57
C LEU A 226 22.96 14.39 -12.62
N TRP A 227 23.41 15.02 -11.55
CA TRP A 227 24.25 14.39 -10.53
C TRP A 227 23.57 13.19 -9.88
N ALA A 228 22.28 13.31 -9.55
CA ALA A 228 21.47 12.23 -9.01
C ALA A 228 21.31 11.08 -10.02
N THR A 229 21.00 11.41 -11.27
CA THR A 229 20.89 10.45 -12.39
C THR A 229 22.18 9.67 -12.58
N LEU A 230 23.32 10.37 -12.69
CA LEU A 230 24.63 9.74 -12.83
C LEU A 230 25.08 9.03 -11.56
N GLY A 231 24.54 9.38 -10.39
CA GLY A 231 24.83 8.74 -9.11
C GLY A 231 24.26 7.32 -8.96
N GLY A 232 23.36 6.93 -9.86
CA GLY A 232 22.64 5.66 -9.86
C GLY A 232 21.28 5.79 -9.17
N ASN A 233 20.21 5.90 -9.95
CA ASN A 233 18.83 6.00 -9.48
C ASN A 233 17.92 4.95 -10.16
N ASP A 234 16.60 5.08 -10.01
CA ASP A 234 15.63 4.10 -10.50
C ASP A 234 15.52 4.04 -12.04
N PHE A 235 15.91 5.11 -12.75
CA PHE A 235 15.94 5.17 -14.21
C PHE A 235 17.29 4.72 -14.76
N PHE A 236 18.38 5.18 -14.13
CA PHE A 236 19.75 4.90 -14.55
C PHE A 236 20.45 4.09 -13.45
N GLN A 237 20.31 2.76 -13.54
CA GLN A 237 20.66 1.86 -12.45
C GLN A 237 22.15 1.92 -12.09
N TYR A 238 22.45 1.68 -10.80
CA TYR A 238 23.82 1.77 -10.28
C TYR A 238 24.83 0.92 -11.07
N ASP A 239 24.50 -0.32 -11.40
CA ASP A 239 25.40 -1.23 -12.14
C ASP A 239 25.75 -0.68 -13.54
N THR A 240 24.89 0.18 -14.11
CA THR A 240 25.13 0.84 -15.39
C THR A 240 26.22 1.92 -15.26
N VAL A 241 26.15 2.70 -14.18
CA VAL A 241 27.04 3.85 -13.93
C VAL A 241 28.29 3.50 -13.11
N GLU A 242 28.36 2.34 -12.49
CA GLU A 242 29.50 1.94 -11.67
C GLU A 242 30.84 1.98 -12.44
N PRO A 243 30.95 1.47 -13.69
CA PRO A 243 32.19 1.61 -14.45
C PRO A 243 32.57 3.07 -14.73
N PHE A 244 31.58 3.92 -14.96
CA PHE A 244 31.80 5.36 -15.09
C PHE A 244 32.30 5.96 -13.78
N HIS A 245 31.74 5.60 -12.63
CA HIS A 245 32.22 6.04 -11.32
C HIS A 245 33.68 5.66 -11.10
N ASN A 246 34.05 4.42 -11.43
CA ASN A 246 35.41 3.93 -11.31
C ASN A 246 36.38 4.73 -12.20
N SER A 247 35.94 5.16 -13.39
CA SER A 247 36.75 6.00 -14.29
C SER A 247 37.02 7.42 -13.76
N LEU A 248 36.22 7.92 -12.81
CA LEU A 248 36.41 9.25 -12.22
C LEU A 248 37.54 9.32 -11.18
N ASN A 249 38.17 8.18 -10.84
CA ASN A 249 39.33 8.04 -9.97
C ASN A 249 39.23 8.80 -8.63
N GLY A 250 38.74 8.14 -7.58
CA GLY A 250 38.79 8.66 -6.20
C GLY A 250 37.86 7.95 -5.21
N SER A 251 38.11 8.12 -3.91
CA SER A 251 37.30 7.54 -2.82
C SER A 251 36.00 8.30 -2.53
N ASN A 252 35.89 9.56 -2.96
CA ASN A 252 34.68 10.39 -2.80
C ASN A 252 33.84 10.40 -4.09
N LYS A 253 33.01 9.36 -4.28
CA LYS A 253 32.11 9.22 -5.45
C LYS A 253 31.33 10.51 -5.74
N PHE A 254 30.65 11.04 -4.72
CA PHE A 254 29.71 12.14 -4.90
C PHE A 254 30.41 13.47 -5.24
N GLY A 255 31.54 13.77 -4.61
CA GLY A 255 32.33 14.96 -4.94
C GLY A 255 32.93 14.91 -6.36
N LYS A 256 33.37 13.72 -6.81
CA LYS A 256 33.88 13.51 -8.18
C LYS A 256 32.80 13.63 -9.24
N LEU A 257 31.62 13.06 -8.97
CA LEU A 257 30.45 13.26 -9.83
C LEU A 257 30.08 14.74 -9.96
N ALA A 258 30.08 15.47 -8.84
CA ALA A 258 29.79 16.90 -8.87
C ALA A 258 30.84 17.69 -9.68
N GLN A 259 32.13 17.33 -9.56
CA GLN A 259 33.20 17.92 -10.38
C GLN A 259 32.98 17.69 -11.88
N TYR A 260 32.59 16.48 -12.28
CA TYR A 260 32.26 16.17 -13.67
C TYR A 260 31.06 16.97 -14.16
N VAL A 261 29.98 17.05 -13.37
CA VAL A 261 28.79 17.82 -13.75
C VAL A 261 29.11 19.31 -13.92
N ARG A 262 29.95 19.89 -13.05
CA ARG A 262 30.40 21.30 -13.17
C ARG A 262 31.22 21.57 -14.43
N SER A 263 31.91 20.56 -14.97
CA SER A 263 32.70 20.74 -16.20
C SER A 263 31.84 20.77 -17.47
N LEU A 264 30.55 20.41 -17.37
CA LEU A 264 29.65 20.38 -18.52
C LEU A 264 29.05 21.77 -18.77
N PRO A 265 28.88 22.18 -20.04
CA PRO A 265 28.31 23.49 -20.38
C PRO A 265 26.78 23.48 -20.28
N LEU A 266 26.24 23.25 -19.07
CA LEU A 266 24.81 22.99 -18.84
C LEU A 266 23.89 24.20 -19.00
N GLY A 267 24.42 25.43 -19.07
CA GLY A 267 23.63 26.66 -19.30
C GLY A 267 22.28 26.68 -18.56
N ASN A 268 21.19 26.84 -19.32
CA ASN A 268 19.81 26.77 -18.82
C ASN A 268 19.11 25.42 -19.10
N GLY A 269 19.82 24.37 -19.54
CA GLY A 269 19.21 23.08 -19.83
C GLY A 269 20.09 22.10 -20.62
N PHE A 270 19.53 20.93 -20.91
CA PHE A 270 20.24 19.83 -21.58
C PHE A 270 19.98 19.86 -23.09
N SER A 271 20.97 20.27 -23.89
CA SER A 271 20.89 20.14 -25.34
C SER A 271 21.09 18.67 -25.77
N LYS A 272 20.56 18.30 -26.93
CA LYS A 272 20.74 16.94 -27.49
C LYS A 272 22.22 16.56 -27.63
N GLY A 273 23.08 17.52 -27.97
CA GLY A 273 24.53 17.30 -28.05
C GLY A 273 25.17 16.97 -26.69
N ILE A 274 24.74 17.64 -25.62
CA ILE A 274 25.23 17.37 -24.25
C ILE A 274 24.75 16.00 -23.77
N VAL A 275 23.48 15.65 -24.00
CA VAL A 275 22.93 14.32 -23.67
C VAL A 275 23.76 13.22 -24.32
N LYS A 276 24.02 13.35 -25.62
CA LYS A 276 24.84 12.38 -26.37
C LYS A 276 26.27 12.28 -25.82
N GLN A 277 26.89 13.42 -25.48
CA GLN A 277 28.22 13.46 -24.87
C GLN A 277 28.26 12.74 -23.52
N ILE A 278 27.25 12.96 -22.67
CA ILE A 278 27.16 12.31 -21.35
C ILE A 278 27.00 10.79 -21.53
N VAL A 279 26.08 10.36 -22.41
CA VAL A 279 25.86 8.93 -22.68
C VAL A 279 27.14 8.28 -23.20
N GLN A 280 27.81 8.89 -24.19
CA GLN A 280 29.09 8.40 -24.69
C GLN A 280 30.15 8.27 -23.58
N ARG A 281 30.20 9.23 -22.65
CA ARG A 281 31.14 9.20 -21.53
C ARG A 281 30.81 8.09 -20.51
N VAL A 282 29.54 7.88 -20.20
CA VAL A 282 29.11 6.83 -19.25
C VAL A 282 29.42 5.43 -19.79
N TYR A 283 29.19 5.22 -21.07
CA TYR A 283 29.37 3.94 -21.75
C TYR A 283 30.72 3.83 -22.47
N GLU A 284 31.71 4.66 -22.11
CA GLU A 284 33.03 4.62 -22.74
C GLU A 284 33.61 3.20 -22.70
N GLY A 285 34.00 2.67 -23.86
CA GLY A 285 34.50 1.29 -24.00
C GLY A 285 33.44 0.19 -23.91
N ARG A 286 32.14 0.53 -23.92
CA ARG A 286 31.01 -0.41 -23.85
C ARG A 286 29.96 -0.12 -24.94
N PRO A 287 29.17 -1.13 -25.36
CA PRO A 287 28.01 -0.89 -26.21
C PRO A 287 27.03 0.08 -25.54
N ILE A 288 26.55 1.07 -26.30
CA ILE A 288 25.53 2.02 -25.86
C ILE A 288 24.15 1.42 -26.16
N PRO A 289 23.28 1.21 -25.17
CA PRO A 289 21.90 0.81 -25.40
C PRO A 289 21.14 1.83 -26.25
N GLU A 290 20.24 1.35 -27.11
CA GLU A 290 19.45 2.23 -28.01
C GLU A 290 18.58 3.25 -27.23
N ASP A 291 18.15 2.87 -26.03
CA ASP A 291 17.31 3.66 -25.13
C ASP A 291 18.09 4.52 -24.12
N ALA A 292 19.43 4.55 -24.18
CA ALA A 292 20.24 5.22 -23.16
C ALA A 292 20.01 6.75 -23.09
N GLU A 293 19.86 7.42 -24.24
CA GLU A 293 19.54 8.85 -24.30
C GLU A 293 18.15 9.13 -23.73
N GLU A 294 17.18 8.26 -24.01
CA GLU A 294 15.82 8.37 -23.50
C GLU A 294 15.77 8.14 -21.99
N CYS A 295 16.44 7.12 -21.47
CA CYS A 295 16.57 6.85 -20.04
C CYS A 295 17.15 8.06 -19.30
N LEU A 296 18.20 8.69 -19.85
CA LEU A 296 18.78 9.90 -19.27
C LEU A 296 17.75 11.05 -19.25
N ALA A 297 17.06 11.28 -20.37
CA ALA A 297 16.06 12.33 -20.48
C ALA A 297 14.87 12.12 -19.53
N GLN A 298 14.36 10.89 -19.41
CA GLN A 298 13.29 10.52 -18.47
C GLN A 298 13.72 10.72 -17.02
N SER A 299 14.96 10.36 -16.67
CA SER A 299 15.51 10.60 -15.33
C SER A 299 15.63 12.09 -14.99
N LEU A 300 16.09 12.91 -15.94
CA LEU A 300 16.17 14.37 -15.75
C LEU A 300 14.77 15.00 -15.65
N TYR A 301 13.84 14.51 -16.46
CA TYR A 301 12.42 14.88 -16.39
C TYR A 301 11.84 14.56 -15.02
N PHE A 302 12.12 13.38 -14.46
CA PHE A 302 11.62 12.94 -13.16
C PHE A 302 11.93 13.93 -12.04
N TYR A 303 13.12 14.57 -12.03
CA TYR A 303 13.50 15.58 -11.04
C TYR A 303 13.00 17.00 -11.34
N SER A 304 12.30 17.21 -12.46
CA SER A 304 11.72 18.51 -12.78
C SER A 304 10.50 18.80 -11.90
N THR A 305 10.46 20.01 -11.33
CA THR A 305 9.30 20.52 -10.58
C THR A 305 8.42 21.46 -11.41
N ASN A 306 8.58 21.47 -12.75
CA ASN A 306 7.74 22.28 -13.64
C ASN A 306 6.32 21.66 -13.77
N PRO A 307 5.26 22.35 -13.31
CA PRO A 307 3.89 21.83 -13.34
C PRO A 307 3.35 21.57 -14.75
N SER A 308 3.81 22.30 -15.77
CA SER A 308 3.35 22.13 -17.15
C SER A 308 3.71 20.77 -17.74
N LEU A 309 4.63 20.05 -17.09
CA LEU A 309 5.05 18.71 -17.50
C LEU A 309 4.06 17.64 -17.01
N LEU A 310 3.34 17.90 -15.90
CA LEU A 310 2.39 16.95 -15.32
C LEU A 310 0.98 17.06 -15.92
N SER A 311 0.65 18.16 -16.60
CA SER A 311 -0.70 18.39 -17.13
C SER A 311 -1.01 17.43 -18.28
N ARG A 312 -1.91 16.48 -18.05
CA ARG A 312 -2.58 15.72 -19.09
C ARG A 312 -4.09 15.99 -19.03
N PRO A 313 -4.76 16.21 -20.17
CA PRO A 313 -6.21 16.22 -20.20
C PRO A 313 -6.71 14.89 -19.66
N MET A 314 -7.59 14.94 -18.65
CA MET A 314 -8.18 13.77 -18.04
C MET A 314 -9.68 13.79 -18.31
N ASP A 315 -10.24 12.65 -18.70
CA ASP A 315 -11.68 12.52 -18.87
C ASP A 315 -12.40 12.77 -17.52
N PRO A 316 -13.57 13.46 -17.50
CA PRO A 316 -14.26 13.79 -16.25
C PRO A 316 -14.61 12.58 -15.37
N MET A 317 -14.93 11.44 -15.96
CA MET A 317 -15.20 10.21 -15.20
C MET A 317 -13.91 9.66 -14.61
N GLU A 318 -12.79 9.71 -15.32
CA GLU A 318 -11.49 9.32 -14.76
C GLU A 318 -11.09 10.19 -13.57
N ALA A 319 -11.26 11.51 -13.70
CA ALA A 319 -10.98 12.46 -12.63
C ALA A 319 -11.83 12.15 -11.38
N PHE A 320 -13.14 11.95 -11.58
CA PHE A 320 -14.06 11.53 -10.53
C PHE A 320 -13.63 10.22 -9.85
N LEU A 321 -13.30 9.19 -10.64
CA LEU A 321 -12.87 7.89 -10.11
C LEU A 321 -11.56 7.99 -9.32
N ILE A 322 -10.64 8.88 -9.68
CA ILE A 322 -9.39 9.11 -8.93
C ILE A 322 -9.68 9.84 -7.63
N GLU A 323 -10.49 10.90 -7.67
CA GLU A 323 -10.87 11.69 -6.50
C GLU A 323 -11.57 10.83 -5.42
N GLU A 324 -12.46 9.94 -5.87
CA GLU A 324 -13.20 8.97 -5.05
C GLU A 324 -12.41 7.68 -4.73
N GLU A 325 -11.14 7.59 -5.16
CA GLU A 325 -10.24 6.44 -5.01
C GLU A 325 -10.82 5.12 -5.54
N GLN A 326 -11.62 5.20 -6.60
CA GLN A 326 -12.16 4.08 -7.35
C GLN A 326 -11.14 3.55 -8.36
N THR A 327 -9.89 3.40 -7.92
CA THR A 327 -8.77 2.95 -8.78
C THR A 327 -8.98 1.55 -9.33
N PHE A 328 -9.76 0.71 -8.62
CA PHE A 328 -10.14 -0.62 -9.11
C PHE A 328 -11.16 -0.54 -10.25
N VAL A 329 -12.21 0.28 -10.11
CA VAL A 329 -13.18 0.55 -11.17
C VAL A 329 -12.46 1.12 -12.39
N LEU A 330 -11.60 2.12 -12.19
CA LEU A 330 -10.79 2.71 -13.24
C LEU A 330 -9.90 1.67 -13.92
N SER A 331 -9.30 0.74 -13.16
CA SER A 331 -8.47 -0.31 -13.74
C SER A 331 -9.24 -1.25 -14.67
N ILE A 332 -10.48 -1.58 -14.30
CA ILE A 332 -11.39 -2.41 -15.10
C ILE A 332 -11.79 -1.67 -16.37
N LEU A 333 -12.24 -0.42 -16.26
CA LEU A 333 -12.66 0.39 -17.42
C LEU A 333 -11.54 0.63 -18.43
N LYS A 334 -10.30 0.78 -17.95
CA LYS A 334 -9.13 0.99 -18.82
C LYS A 334 -8.47 -0.30 -19.29
N GLY A 335 -8.96 -1.46 -18.88
CA GLY A 335 -8.32 -2.75 -19.17
C GLY A 335 -6.88 -2.84 -18.65
N THR A 336 -6.55 -2.15 -17.56
CA THR A 336 -5.24 -2.22 -16.91
C THR A 336 -5.22 -3.29 -15.82
N ALA A 337 -4.08 -3.92 -15.59
CA ALA A 337 -3.98 -5.02 -14.64
C ALA A 337 -4.24 -4.59 -13.18
N HIS A 338 -5.18 -5.26 -12.53
CA HIS A 338 -5.38 -5.16 -11.09
C HIS A 338 -4.38 -6.06 -10.34
N ASN A 339 -3.64 -5.47 -9.40
CA ASN A 339 -2.64 -6.20 -8.62
C ASN A 339 -3.25 -6.96 -7.46
N SER A 340 -3.09 -8.29 -7.46
CA SER A 340 -3.50 -9.15 -6.34
C SER A 340 -2.31 -9.81 -5.66
N THR A 341 -1.89 -9.23 -4.53
CA THR A 341 -0.88 -9.81 -3.64
C THR A 341 -1.46 -10.92 -2.76
N THR A 342 -0.63 -11.85 -2.30
CA THR A 342 -1.08 -13.08 -1.61
C THR A 342 -1.01 -13.04 -0.08
N LEU A 343 -0.32 -12.04 0.52
CA LEU A 343 0.15 -12.11 1.91
C LEU A 343 0.85 -13.47 2.19
N PHE A 344 0.85 -13.95 3.43
CA PHE A 344 1.40 -15.27 3.83
C PHE A 344 0.48 -16.44 3.44
N PHE A 345 0.12 -16.54 2.16
CA PHE A 345 -0.53 -17.72 1.62
C PHE A 345 0.50 -18.73 1.12
N ASP A 346 0.33 -20.01 1.46
CA ASP A 346 1.28 -21.08 1.13
C ASP A 346 0.75 -21.97 -0.01
N PHE A 347 1.16 -21.70 -1.25
CA PHE A 347 0.76 -22.52 -2.41
C PHE A 347 1.38 -23.93 -2.43
N ARG A 348 2.22 -24.30 -1.45
CA ARG A 348 2.71 -25.69 -1.32
C ARG A 348 1.69 -26.60 -0.63
N SER A 349 0.72 -26.01 0.07
CA SER A 349 -0.28 -26.71 0.86
C SER A 349 -1.67 -26.51 0.26
N SER A 350 -2.48 -27.57 0.28
CA SER A 350 -3.88 -27.53 -0.11
C SER A 350 -4.83 -27.29 1.07
N GLN A 351 -4.32 -27.12 2.30
CA GLN A 351 -5.12 -27.04 3.54
C GLN A 351 -6.14 -25.89 3.58
N LEU A 352 -5.91 -24.83 2.79
CA LEU A 352 -6.77 -23.65 2.67
C LEU A 352 -7.31 -23.47 1.25
N GLY A 353 -7.28 -24.53 0.42
CA GLY A 353 -7.61 -24.46 -0.99
C GLY A 353 -6.55 -23.71 -1.81
N ASN A 354 -6.98 -23.05 -2.90
CA ASN A 354 -6.12 -22.20 -3.73
C ASN A 354 -6.61 -20.75 -3.65
N TYR A 355 -5.73 -19.84 -3.26
CA TYR A 355 -6.06 -18.42 -3.13
C TYR A 355 -6.58 -17.81 -4.43
N PHE A 356 -5.97 -18.14 -5.57
CA PHE A 356 -6.37 -17.60 -6.88
C PHE A 356 -7.81 -18.01 -7.22
N ASP A 357 -8.16 -19.27 -6.97
CA ASP A 357 -9.49 -19.80 -7.24
C ASP A 357 -10.56 -19.19 -6.33
N ILE A 358 -10.18 -18.73 -5.13
CA ILE A 358 -11.07 -18.00 -4.21
C ILE A 358 -11.33 -16.57 -4.71
N ILE A 359 -10.29 -15.85 -5.15
CA ILE A 359 -10.42 -14.41 -5.43
C ILE A 359 -10.85 -14.07 -6.85
N VAL A 360 -10.53 -14.92 -7.83
CA VAL A 360 -10.81 -14.63 -9.24
C VAL A 360 -12.32 -14.56 -9.51
N PRO A 361 -13.17 -15.45 -8.97
CA PRO A 361 -14.61 -15.33 -9.12
C PRO A 361 -15.16 -14.01 -8.55
N LEU A 362 -14.67 -13.57 -7.37
CA LEU A 362 -15.08 -12.28 -6.77
C LEU A 362 -14.74 -11.11 -7.70
N ILE A 363 -13.52 -11.12 -8.23
CA ILE A 363 -13.01 -10.10 -9.14
C ILE A 363 -13.79 -10.09 -10.45
N ALA A 364 -14.01 -11.26 -11.06
CA ALA A 364 -14.73 -11.43 -12.32
C ALA A 364 -16.20 -11.00 -12.23
N ARG A 365 -16.90 -11.37 -11.13
CA ARG A 365 -18.27 -10.92 -10.85
C ARG A 365 -18.32 -9.41 -10.61
N THR A 366 -17.36 -8.85 -9.87
CA THR A 366 -17.27 -7.39 -9.68
C THR A 366 -17.08 -6.66 -11.01
N ALA A 367 -16.22 -7.17 -11.88
CA ALA A 367 -16.01 -6.62 -13.21
C ALA A 367 -17.29 -6.68 -14.08
N GLY A 368 -18.06 -7.77 -14.01
CA GLY A 368 -19.32 -7.85 -14.77
C GLY A 368 -20.40 -6.88 -14.30
N VAL A 369 -20.42 -6.50 -13.01
CA VAL A 369 -21.28 -5.40 -12.54
C VAL A 369 -20.83 -4.06 -13.11
N ILE A 370 -19.53 -3.77 -13.08
CA ILE A 370 -18.97 -2.50 -13.56
C ILE A 370 -19.11 -2.34 -15.07
N LEU A 371 -18.87 -3.43 -15.82
CA LEU A 371 -18.93 -3.45 -17.28
C LEU A 371 -20.34 -3.73 -17.83
N TYR A 372 -21.36 -3.91 -16.98
CA TYR A 372 -22.68 -4.39 -17.39
C TYR A 372 -23.30 -3.58 -18.54
N HIS A 373 -23.22 -2.24 -18.45
CA HIS A 373 -23.75 -1.31 -19.47
C HIS A 373 -22.75 -1.02 -20.61
N ARG A 374 -21.56 -1.63 -20.56
CA ARG A 374 -20.43 -1.44 -21.49
C ARG A 374 -19.92 -2.77 -22.05
N GLN A 375 -20.75 -3.80 -22.07
CA GLN A 375 -20.39 -5.14 -22.57
C GLN A 375 -19.85 -5.14 -24.00
N HIS A 376 -20.29 -4.17 -24.81
CA HIS A 376 -19.82 -3.98 -26.18
C HIS A 376 -18.42 -3.34 -26.27
N GLU A 377 -17.95 -2.67 -25.21
CA GLU A 377 -16.62 -2.05 -25.14
C GLU A 377 -15.56 -3.02 -24.62
N GLY A 378 -15.96 -4.00 -23.81
CA GLY A 378 -15.07 -5.05 -23.30
C GLY A 378 -15.77 -5.99 -22.33
N THR A 379 -15.37 -7.26 -22.35
CA THR A 379 -15.91 -8.32 -21.49
C THR A 379 -14.86 -8.93 -20.57
N ASP A 380 -13.62 -8.46 -20.62
CA ASP A 380 -12.50 -9.05 -19.92
C ASP A 380 -11.81 -8.02 -19.03
N MET A 381 -11.14 -8.51 -17.98
CA MET A 381 -10.24 -7.70 -17.19
C MET A 381 -8.89 -8.37 -17.00
N LYS A 382 -7.88 -7.58 -16.62
CA LYS A 382 -6.54 -8.08 -16.37
C LYS A 382 -6.25 -8.16 -14.87
N VAL A 383 -5.71 -9.27 -14.42
CA VAL A 383 -5.30 -9.49 -13.03
C VAL A 383 -3.83 -9.89 -12.99
N LEU A 384 -3.03 -9.16 -12.22
CA LEU A 384 -1.65 -9.50 -11.95
C LEU A 384 -1.57 -10.26 -10.61
N ALA A 385 -1.36 -11.58 -10.69
CA ALA A 385 -1.44 -12.47 -9.53
C ALA A 385 -0.45 -13.63 -9.63
N LYS A 386 -0.45 -14.49 -8.61
CA LYS A 386 0.27 -15.77 -8.60
C LYS A 386 -0.75 -16.91 -8.46
N ARG A 387 -0.63 -17.96 -9.27
CA ARG A 387 -1.56 -19.11 -9.29
C ARG A 387 -1.08 -20.36 -8.56
N GLY A 388 0.24 -20.49 -8.38
CA GLY A 388 0.85 -21.67 -7.79
C GLY A 388 2.25 -21.42 -7.28
N HIS A 389 2.80 -22.40 -6.53
CA HIS A 389 4.11 -22.25 -5.89
C HIS A 389 5.23 -22.03 -6.91
N LEU A 390 5.25 -22.83 -7.99
CA LEU A 390 6.29 -22.82 -9.02
C LEU A 390 6.10 -21.73 -10.08
N GLU A 391 4.88 -21.20 -10.24
CA GLU A 391 4.58 -20.16 -11.23
C GLU A 391 4.99 -18.77 -10.72
N PRO A 392 5.68 -17.93 -11.51
CA PRO A 392 5.91 -16.54 -11.12
C PRO A 392 4.58 -15.76 -11.07
N TYR A 393 4.59 -14.62 -10.40
CA TYR A 393 3.57 -13.60 -10.64
C TYR A 393 3.49 -13.27 -12.14
N ALA A 394 2.29 -13.22 -12.69
CA ALA A 394 2.04 -12.93 -14.10
C ALA A 394 0.68 -12.25 -14.30
N GLU A 395 0.53 -11.59 -15.45
CA GLU A 395 -0.74 -10.99 -15.88
C GLU A 395 -1.63 -12.08 -16.49
N TYR A 396 -2.89 -12.10 -16.07
CA TYR A 396 -3.92 -13.02 -16.56
C TYR A 396 -5.13 -12.23 -17.05
N THR A 397 -5.67 -12.63 -18.19
CA THR A 397 -6.96 -12.12 -18.68
C THR A 397 -8.06 -13.00 -18.09
N VAL A 398 -9.02 -12.36 -17.43
CA VAL A 398 -10.13 -13.00 -16.73
C VAL A 398 -11.44 -12.48 -17.34
N PRO A 399 -12.31 -13.36 -17.86
CA PRO A 399 -13.59 -12.94 -18.38
C PRO A 399 -14.48 -12.43 -17.24
N ALA A 400 -15.13 -11.30 -17.45
CA ALA A 400 -16.15 -10.78 -16.56
C ALA A 400 -17.34 -11.74 -16.51
N ILE A 401 -17.88 -11.93 -15.30
CA ILE A 401 -19.10 -12.72 -15.09
C ILE A 401 -20.22 -11.72 -14.87
N PHE A 402 -21.25 -11.73 -15.71
CA PHE A 402 -22.35 -10.78 -15.64
C PHE A 402 -23.53 -11.34 -14.83
N PRO A 403 -24.20 -10.52 -14.00
CA PRO A 403 -25.40 -10.93 -13.31
C PRO A 403 -26.55 -11.15 -14.31
N THR A 404 -27.28 -12.25 -14.15
CA THR A 404 -28.44 -12.60 -15.00
C THR A 404 -29.76 -12.15 -14.38
N ASP A 405 -29.88 -12.23 -13.06
CA ASP A 405 -31.16 -12.06 -12.36
C ASP A 405 -31.29 -10.68 -11.70
N ILE A 406 -30.20 -9.91 -11.67
CA ILE A 406 -30.13 -8.58 -11.05
C ILE A 406 -29.54 -7.62 -12.08
N THR A 407 -30.35 -6.71 -12.59
CA THR A 407 -29.85 -5.60 -13.43
C THR A 407 -29.09 -4.59 -12.56
N PRO A 408 -27.80 -4.34 -12.82
CA PRO A 408 -27.03 -3.30 -12.14
C PRO A 408 -27.48 -1.88 -12.55
N PRO A 409 -27.46 -0.90 -11.63
CA PRO A 409 -27.58 0.52 -11.99
C PRO A 409 -26.46 0.97 -12.93
N HIS A 410 -26.62 2.12 -13.58
CA HIS A 410 -25.50 2.72 -14.32
C HIS A 410 -24.36 3.08 -13.38
N LEU A 411 -23.11 3.02 -13.86
CA LEU A 411 -21.93 3.20 -13.01
C LEU A 411 -21.94 4.51 -12.21
N MET A 412 -22.37 5.61 -12.84
CA MET A 412 -22.44 6.91 -12.16
C MET A 412 -23.55 6.98 -11.11
N GLU A 413 -24.64 6.25 -11.28
CA GLU A 413 -25.70 6.12 -10.26
C GLU A 413 -25.19 5.24 -9.09
N LEU A 414 -24.49 4.15 -9.44
CA LEU A 414 -23.89 3.23 -8.49
C LEU A 414 -22.89 3.96 -7.57
N LEU A 415 -22.07 4.86 -8.13
CA LEU A 415 -21.06 5.64 -7.41
C LEU A 415 -21.55 7.02 -6.95
N SER A 416 -22.81 7.36 -7.15
CA SER A 416 -23.33 8.69 -6.81
C SER A 416 -23.19 8.99 -5.32
N GLN A 417 -22.83 10.23 -5.00
CA GLN A 417 -22.79 10.77 -3.64
C GLN A 417 -24.12 11.42 -3.21
N ASP A 418 -25.14 11.39 -4.07
CA ASP A 418 -26.49 11.86 -3.72
C ASP A 418 -27.16 10.91 -2.71
N ALA A 419 -27.51 11.45 -1.53
CA ALA A 419 -28.05 10.65 -0.43
C ALA A 419 -29.37 9.95 -0.79
N THR A 420 -30.26 10.63 -1.54
CA THR A 420 -31.56 10.07 -1.95
C THR A 420 -31.37 8.87 -2.86
N LEU A 421 -30.46 8.99 -3.83
CA LEU A 421 -30.13 7.91 -4.76
C LEU A 421 -29.38 6.78 -4.05
N GLN A 422 -28.49 7.09 -3.12
CA GLN A 422 -27.81 6.07 -2.31
C GLN A 422 -28.81 5.24 -1.51
N ASP A 423 -29.79 5.87 -0.85
CA ASP A 423 -30.83 5.18 -0.10
C ASP A 423 -31.73 4.35 -1.01
N ALA A 424 -32.17 4.90 -2.15
CA ALA A 424 -32.99 4.21 -3.12
C ALA A 424 -32.29 2.97 -3.72
N LEU A 425 -30.97 3.04 -3.95
CA LEU A 425 -30.18 1.94 -4.52
C LEU A 425 -29.57 1.01 -3.48
N LYS A 426 -29.68 1.30 -2.18
CA LYS A 426 -28.99 0.55 -1.12
C LYS A 426 -29.28 -0.94 -1.16
N GLN A 427 -30.55 -1.33 -1.25
CA GLN A 427 -30.93 -2.75 -1.32
C GLN A 427 -30.35 -3.42 -2.57
N ARG A 428 -30.43 -2.76 -3.73
CA ARG A 428 -29.87 -3.28 -4.98
C ARG A 428 -28.36 -3.45 -4.90
N LYS A 429 -27.64 -2.49 -4.30
CA LYS A 429 -26.19 -2.57 -4.06
C LYS A 429 -25.82 -3.75 -3.15
N LEU A 430 -26.61 -4.00 -2.11
CA LEU A 430 -26.41 -5.15 -1.22
C LEU A 430 -26.68 -6.49 -1.92
N GLN A 431 -27.71 -6.57 -2.76
CA GLN A 431 -27.98 -7.75 -3.59
C GLN A 431 -26.84 -8.06 -4.56
N LEU A 432 -26.26 -7.03 -5.19
CA LEU A 432 -25.09 -7.18 -6.05
C LEU A 432 -23.85 -7.62 -5.26
N LEU A 433 -23.59 -7.05 -4.08
CA LEU A 433 -22.48 -7.48 -3.23
C LEU A 433 -22.64 -8.94 -2.79
N ARG A 434 -23.86 -9.32 -2.36
CA ARG A 434 -24.20 -10.70 -2.04
C ARG A 434 -23.92 -11.62 -3.21
N TRP A 435 -24.45 -11.30 -4.39
CA TRP A 435 -24.27 -12.06 -5.63
C TRP A 435 -22.79 -12.22 -6.01
N VAL A 436 -21.95 -11.20 -5.81
CA VAL A 436 -20.50 -11.34 -6.02
C VAL A 436 -19.91 -12.42 -5.10
N CYS A 437 -20.34 -12.48 -3.85
CA CYS A 437 -19.81 -13.41 -2.85
C CYS A 437 -20.42 -14.81 -2.88
N SER A 438 -21.73 -14.92 -3.15
CA SER A 438 -22.48 -16.18 -3.17
C SER A 438 -23.91 -15.99 -3.71
N ASP A 439 -24.37 -16.96 -4.51
CA ASP A 439 -25.75 -17.01 -5.01
C ASP A 439 -26.73 -17.63 -4.00
N ASP A 440 -26.23 -18.38 -3.01
CA ASP A 440 -27.04 -19.17 -2.07
C ASP A 440 -27.27 -18.49 -0.71
N VAL A 441 -26.78 -17.27 -0.52
CA VAL A 441 -27.05 -16.49 0.69
C VAL A 441 -28.42 -15.84 0.58
N ASP A 442 -29.26 -16.01 1.60
CA ASP A 442 -30.59 -15.39 1.66
C ASP A 442 -30.52 -13.87 1.90
N ASP A 443 -31.33 -13.12 1.16
CA ASP A 443 -31.40 -11.65 1.23
C ASP A 443 -31.95 -11.14 2.57
N GLY A 444 -32.97 -11.80 3.12
CA GLY A 444 -33.59 -11.41 4.37
C GLY A 444 -32.63 -11.58 5.54
N MET A 445 -31.88 -12.68 5.55
CA MET A 445 -30.84 -12.94 6.55
C MET A 445 -29.69 -11.94 6.49
N LEU A 446 -29.25 -11.54 5.28
CA LEU A 446 -28.20 -10.55 5.11
C LEU A 446 -28.60 -9.17 5.66
N GLN A 447 -29.87 -8.78 5.51
CA GLN A 447 -30.40 -7.51 6.01
C GLN A 447 -30.51 -7.45 7.53
N ALA A 448 -30.60 -8.60 8.21
CA ALA A 448 -30.61 -8.68 9.67
C ALA A 448 -29.21 -8.48 10.31
N ILE A 449 -28.14 -8.50 9.51
CA ILE A 449 -26.77 -8.33 9.99
C ILE A 449 -26.47 -6.83 10.15
N PRO A 450 -25.84 -6.41 11.27
CA PRO A 450 -25.34 -5.05 11.41
C PRO A 450 -24.46 -4.64 10.22
N SER A 451 -24.67 -3.45 9.65
CA SER A 451 -23.98 -2.97 8.44
C SER A 451 -22.46 -3.23 8.46
N LYS A 452 -21.82 -2.93 9.59
CA LYS A 452 -20.38 -3.09 9.82
C LYS A 452 -19.88 -4.53 9.82
N LEU A 453 -20.76 -5.52 10.01
CA LEU A 453 -20.43 -6.95 10.02
C LEU A 453 -20.72 -7.64 8.69
N VAL A 454 -21.48 -7.02 7.78
CA VAL A 454 -21.87 -7.64 6.50
C VAL A 454 -20.65 -8.12 5.71
N THR A 455 -19.64 -7.28 5.56
CA THR A 455 -18.40 -7.62 4.84
C THR A 455 -17.63 -8.75 5.53
N THR A 456 -17.58 -8.76 6.87
CA THR A 456 -17.00 -9.87 7.64
C THR A 456 -17.76 -11.16 7.36
N VAL A 457 -19.08 -11.16 7.49
CA VAL A 457 -19.89 -12.37 7.34
C VAL A 457 -19.81 -12.91 5.91
N LEU A 458 -19.87 -12.05 4.89
CA LEU A 458 -19.68 -12.47 3.49
C LEU A 458 -18.27 -13.04 3.25
N THR A 459 -17.24 -12.48 3.90
CA THR A 459 -15.88 -13.06 3.86
C THR A 459 -15.86 -14.48 4.43
N LEU A 460 -16.52 -14.69 5.57
CA LEU A 460 -16.61 -16.01 6.20
C LEU A 460 -17.41 -16.99 5.34
N VAL A 461 -18.52 -16.57 4.72
CA VAL A 461 -19.28 -17.39 3.77
C VAL A 461 -18.38 -17.83 2.61
N THR A 462 -17.69 -16.88 1.96
CA THR A 462 -16.79 -17.18 0.85
C THR A 462 -15.71 -18.18 1.27
N LEU A 463 -15.09 -18.00 2.43
CA LEU A 463 -14.00 -18.86 2.86
C LEU A 463 -14.45 -20.25 3.32
N VAL A 464 -15.57 -20.37 4.04
CA VAL A 464 -16.10 -21.66 4.48
C VAL A 464 -16.57 -22.47 3.27
N ARG A 465 -17.26 -21.84 2.31
CA ARG A 465 -17.72 -22.49 1.09
C ARG A 465 -16.59 -23.02 0.21
N ASN A 466 -15.45 -22.35 0.22
CA ASN A 466 -14.25 -22.78 -0.50
C ASN A 466 -13.38 -23.74 0.34
N ASP A 467 -13.92 -24.31 1.42
CA ASP A 467 -13.20 -25.23 2.31
C ASP A 467 -11.91 -24.63 2.88
N ALA A 468 -11.80 -23.30 2.92
CA ALA A 468 -10.62 -22.62 3.44
C ALA A 468 -10.67 -22.48 4.97
N LEU A 469 -11.85 -22.28 5.54
CA LEU A 469 -12.06 -22.18 6.99
C LEU A 469 -12.87 -23.35 7.54
N LEU A 470 -12.50 -23.76 8.75
CA LEU A 470 -13.31 -24.61 9.60
C LEU A 470 -14.36 -23.76 10.32
N LEU A 471 -15.46 -24.38 10.74
CA LEU A 471 -16.59 -23.66 11.34
C LEU A 471 -16.17 -22.86 12.58
N PHE A 472 -15.36 -23.45 13.48
CA PHE A 472 -14.89 -22.75 14.68
C PHE A 472 -13.97 -21.57 14.36
N GLU A 473 -13.19 -21.64 13.26
CA GLU A 473 -12.31 -20.55 12.83
C GLU A 473 -13.15 -19.36 12.36
N ALA A 474 -14.25 -19.64 11.65
CA ALA A 474 -15.21 -18.62 11.26
C ALA A 474 -15.91 -18.00 12.48
N ASP A 475 -16.31 -18.81 13.45
CA ASP A 475 -16.93 -18.33 14.71
C ASP A 475 -15.97 -17.44 15.53
N LEU A 476 -14.69 -17.81 15.60
CA LEU A 476 -13.63 -17.01 16.22
C LEU A 476 -13.47 -15.65 15.55
N LEU A 477 -13.35 -15.65 14.21
CA LEU A 477 -13.16 -14.43 13.42
C LEU A 477 -14.38 -13.51 13.50
N LEU A 478 -15.61 -14.06 13.50
CA LEU A 478 -16.83 -13.30 13.71
C LEU A 478 -16.85 -12.63 15.08
N SER A 479 -16.48 -13.39 16.13
CA SER A 479 -16.44 -12.88 17.50
C SER A 479 -15.47 -11.70 17.64
N ILE A 480 -14.25 -11.86 17.12
CA ILE A 480 -13.21 -10.82 17.14
C ILE A 480 -13.66 -9.59 16.36
N ALA A 481 -14.25 -9.78 15.17
CA ALA A 481 -14.74 -8.67 14.37
C ALA A 481 -15.85 -7.88 15.09
N HIS A 482 -16.80 -8.58 15.71
CA HIS A 482 -17.86 -7.94 16.50
C HIS A 482 -17.28 -7.12 17.65
N ASP A 483 -16.31 -7.68 18.38
CA ASP A 483 -15.69 -6.97 19.49
C ASP A 483 -14.91 -5.75 19.01
N GLU A 484 -14.08 -5.89 17.97
CA GLU A 484 -13.29 -4.77 17.41
C GLU A 484 -14.19 -3.61 16.95
N LEU A 485 -15.34 -3.91 16.35
CA LEU A 485 -16.29 -2.92 15.86
C LEU A 485 -17.09 -2.24 16.99
N ASN A 486 -17.29 -2.91 18.13
CA ASN A 486 -17.99 -2.39 19.30
C ASN A 486 -17.08 -1.83 20.39
N GLY A 487 -15.88 -1.38 19.99
CA GLY A 487 -14.97 -0.70 20.89
C GLY A 487 -13.96 -1.61 21.58
N GLY A 488 -13.96 -2.92 21.28
CA GLY A 488 -13.18 -3.96 21.93
C GLY A 488 -13.62 -4.11 23.39
N MET A 489 -13.63 -5.31 23.97
CA MET A 489 -13.82 -5.39 25.43
C MET A 489 -12.77 -4.48 26.11
N ASN A 490 -13.23 -3.39 26.75
CA ASN A 490 -12.48 -2.49 27.62
C ASN A 490 -11.27 -1.77 27.00
N SER A 491 -11.47 -0.83 26.06
CA SER A 491 -10.74 0.45 25.88
C SER A 491 -9.19 0.51 25.99
N ASN A 492 -8.48 -0.62 26.05
CA ASN A 492 -7.05 -0.67 26.25
C ASN A 492 -6.43 -1.82 25.46
N PRO A 493 -6.03 -1.55 24.20
CA PRO A 493 -5.32 -2.50 23.35
C PRO A 493 -4.07 -3.09 24.03
N THR A 494 -3.48 -2.41 25.01
CA THR A 494 -2.23 -2.88 25.65
C THR A 494 -2.38 -4.15 26.51
N ILE A 495 -3.61 -4.62 26.78
CA ILE A 495 -3.87 -5.78 27.65
C ILE A 495 -3.63 -7.12 26.92
N GLU A 496 -3.81 -7.18 25.61
CA GLU A 496 -3.72 -8.44 24.87
C GLU A 496 -2.28 -8.97 24.81
N ARG A 497 -2.06 -10.17 25.33
CA ARG A 497 -0.72 -10.74 25.47
C ARG A 497 -0.14 -11.10 24.11
N TYR A 498 1.16 -10.86 23.93
CA TYR A 498 1.88 -11.35 22.76
C TYR A 498 1.88 -12.88 22.71
N PRO A 499 1.44 -13.49 21.59
CA PRO A 499 1.67 -14.90 21.36
C PRO A 499 3.18 -15.19 21.32
N VAL A 500 3.66 -16.16 22.09
CA VAL A 500 5.07 -16.57 22.07
C VAL A 500 5.37 -17.39 20.81
N ARG A 501 4.43 -18.25 20.45
CA ARG A 501 4.37 -19.08 19.25
C ARG A 501 2.96 -18.98 18.68
N VAL A 502 2.81 -19.30 17.41
CA VAL A 502 1.52 -19.34 16.72
C VAL A 502 1.34 -20.70 16.09
N ASP A 503 0.08 -21.16 16.03
CA ASP A 503 -0.24 -22.38 15.32
C ASP A 503 -0.04 -22.20 13.80
N PRO A 504 0.58 -23.16 13.09
CA PRO A 504 0.80 -23.10 11.65
C PRO A 504 -0.45 -22.85 10.80
N ARG A 505 -1.59 -23.44 11.16
CA ARG A 505 -2.85 -23.24 10.43
C ARG A 505 -3.43 -21.88 10.77
N ALA A 506 -3.50 -21.52 12.06
CA ALA A 506 -3.96 -20.21 12.49
C ALA A 506 -3.17 -19.08 11.81
N PHE A 507 -1.84 -19.20 11.73
CA PHE A 507 -0.98 -18.22 11.03
C PHE A 507 -1.48 -17.97 9.61
N ARG A 508 -1.73 -19.02 8.83
CA ARG A 508 -2.17 -18.88 7.43
C ARG A 508 -3.61 -18.36 7.33
N VAL A 509 -4.50 -18.81 8.21
CA VAL A 509 -5.91 -18.36 8.30
C VAL A 509 -5.99 -16.85 8.53
N ALA A 510 -5.18 -16.31 9.47
CA ALA A 510 -5.14 -14.90 9.80
C ALA A 510 -4.94 -14.00 8.56
N PHE A 511 -3.96 -14.34 7.72
CA PHE A 511 -3.65 -13.56 6.52
C PHE A 511 -4.64 -13.80 5.39
N LEU A 512 -5.11 -15.04 5.21
CA LEU A 512 -6.11 -15.34 4.18
C LEU A 512 -7.41 -14.58 4.44
N PHE A 513 -7.91 -14.59 5.68
CA PHE A 513 -9.10 -13.84 6.08
C PHE A 513 -8.98 -12.36 5.75
N GLN A 514 -7.90 -11.71 6.20
CA GLN A 514 -7.67 -10.28 5.94
C GLN A 514 -7.63 -9.99 4.44
N LYS A 515 -6.99 -10.86 3.65
CA LYS A 515 -6.84 -10.63 2.22
C LYS A 515 -8.17 -10.77 1.48
N VAL A 516 -8.95 -11.81 1.76
CA VAL A 516 -10.28 -11.99 1.14
C VAL A 516 -11.24 -10.90 1.58
N TYR A 517 -11.24 -10.52 2.87
CA TYR A 517 -11.97 -9.35 3.35
C TYR A 517 -11.61 -8.09 2.55
N SER A 518 -10.32 -7.85 2.30
CA SER A 518 -9.87 -6.66 1.56
C SER A 518 -10.36 -6.61 0.11
N HIS A 519 -10.68 -7.75 -0.49
CA HIS A 519 -11.30 -7.83 -1.83
C HIS A 519 -12.79 -7.53 -1.75
N ILE A 520 -13.51 -8.14 -0.81
CA ILE A 520 -14.96 -7.91 -0.63
C ILE A 520 -15.24 -6.46 -0.23
N ALA A 521 -14.45 -5.88 0.68
CA ALA A 521 -14.54 -4.46 1.04
C ALA A 521 -14.27 -3.53 -0.17
N ARG A 522 -13.38 -3.94 -1.09
CA ARG A 522 -13.13 -3.19 -2.34
C ARG A 522 -14.30 -3.31 -3.30
N THR A 523 -14.91 -4.48 -3.43
CA THR A 523 -16.15 -4.68 -4.18
C THR A 523 -17.27 -3.79 -3.63
N ALA A 524 -17.47 -3.79 -2.32
CA ALA A 524 -18.47 -2.93 -1.66
C ALA A 524 -18.22 -1.45 -1.98
N LYS A 525 -16.96 -0.99 -1.91
CA LYS A 525 -16.58 0.37 -2.29
C LYS A 525 -16.86 0.66 -3.78
N SER A 526 -16.57 -0.30 -4.65
CA SER A 526 -16.79 -0.19 -6.10
C SER A 526 -18.26 -0.12 -6.48
N PHE A 527 -19.14 -0.57 -5.58
CA PHE A 527 -20.60 -0.45 -5.71
C PHE A 527 -21.17 0.79 -5.02
N GLY A 528 -20.31 1.68 -4.52
CA GLY A 528 -20.71 2.89 -3.81
C GLY A 528 -21.53 2.59 -2.55
N LEU A 529 -21.22 1.51 -1.83
CA LEU A 529 -21.81 1.26 -0.52
C LEU A 529 -21.21 2.20 0.53
N PRO A 530 -21.98 2.58 1.56
CA PRO A 530 -21.49 3.43 2.65
C PRO A 530 -20.24 2.87 3.34
N ALA A 531 -19.50 3.76 4.01
CA ALA A 531 -18.26 3.43 4.71
C ALA A 531 -18.39 2.29 5.74
N ASP A 532 -19.57 2.10 6.32
CA ASP A 532 -19.86 0.98 7.22
C ASP A 532 -19.60 -0.39 6.58
N TYR A 533 -19.83 -0.54 5.28
CA TYR A 533 -19.58 -1.78 4.54
C TYR A 533 -18.13 -1.88 4.02
N CYS A 534 -17.39 -0.78 4.05
CA CYS A 534 -16.05 -0.66 3.48
C CYS A 534 -14.99 -0.40 4.58
N CYS A 535 -15.29 -0.74 5.83
CA CYS A 535 -14.38 -0.47 6.94
C CYS A 535 -13.11 -1.32 6.84
N SER A 536 -12.04 -0.83 7.47
CA SER A 536 -10.81 -1.61 7.65
C SER A 536 -11.11 -2.95 8.31
N VAL A 537 -10.27 -3.95 8.03
CA VAL A 537 -10.49 -5.32 8.52
C VAL A 537 -10.61 -5.28 10.06
N PRO A 538 -11.76 -5.68 10.63
CA PRO A 538 -11.94 -5.67 12.08
C PRO A 538 -11.22 -6.88 12.69
N TYR A 539 -9.90 -6.77 12.82
CA TYR A 539 -9.03 -7.88 13.18
C TYR A 539 -7.93 -7.45 14.18
N ASP A 540 -7.81 -8.22 15.26
CA ASP A 540 -6.70 -8.17 16.21
C ASP A 540 -5.97 -9.52 16.19
N GLY A 541 -4.74 -9.52 15.66
CA GLY A 541 -3.94 -10.71 15.49
C GLY A 541 -3.47 -11.35 16.78
N HIS A 542 -3.23 -10.57 17.84
CA HIS A 542 -2.84 -11.14 19.12
C HIS A 542 -4.02 -11.92 19.70
N ARG A 543 -5.19 -11.28 19.70
CA ARG A 543 -6.42 -11.88 20.17
C ARG A 543 -6.78 -13.13 19.39
N PHE A 544 -6.71 -13.09 18.06
CA PHE A 544 -6.98 -14.26 17.22
C PHE A 544 -6.13 -15.46 17.61
N HIS A 545 -4.82 -15.30 17.72
CA HIS A 545 -3.95 -16.41 18.09
C HIS A 545 -4.16 -16.90 19.53
N ASN A 546 -4.45 -16.01 20.48
CA ASN A 546 -4.75 -16.38 21.86
C ASN A 546 -6.09 -17.12 21.97
N CYS A 547 -7.14 -16.66 21.28
CA CYS A 547 -8.44 -17.34 21.24
C CYS A 547 -8.35 -18.69 20.51
N TYR A 548 -7.57 -18.79 19.43
CA TYR A 548 -7.34 -20.06 18.73
C TYR A 548 -6.63 -21.08 19.64
N ALA A 549 -5.64 -20.65 20.41
CA ALA A 549 -5.00 -21.49 21.41
C ALA A 549 -5.97 -21.90 22.53
N GLY A 550 -6.81 -20.97 23.00
CA GLY A 550 -7.87 -21.22 23.98
C GLY A 550 -8.93 -22.21 23.50
N TRP A 551 -9.29 -22.19 22.21
CA TRP A 551 -10.19 -23.18 21.64
C TRP A 551 -9.59 -24.59 21.70
N ARG A 552 -8.31 -24.75 21.35
CA ARG A 552 -7.61 -26.04 21.45
C ARG A 552 -7.53 -26.60 22.87
N SER A 553 -7.51 -25.74 23.89
CA SER A 553 -7.52 -26.16 25.29
C SER A 553 -8.95 -26.33 25.86
N GLY A 554 -9.99 -26.17 25.05
CA GLY A 554 -11.39 -26.24 25.49
C GLY A 554 -11.85 -25.04 26.32
N GLN A 555 -11.11 -23.92 26.27
CA GLN A 555 -11.31 -22.72 27.09
C GLN A 555 -12.01 -21.57 26.35
N TRP A 556 -12.40 -21.76 25.08
CA TRP A 556 -13.08 -20.74 24.29
C TRP A 556 -14.48 -21.18 23.89
N THR A 557 -15.45 -20.27 24.04
CA THR A 557 -16.84 -20.43 23.59
C THR A 557 -17.30 -19.17 22.86
N MET A 558 -18.20 -19.33 21.89
CA MET A 558 -18.79 -18.21 21.15
C MET A 558 -19.86 -17.52 22.00
N ASN A 559 -20.00 -16.19 21.88
CA ASN A 559 -21.03 -15.44 22.58
C ASN A 559 -22.45 -15.80 22.06
N GLU A 560 -23.41 -15.97 22.98
CA GLU A 560 -24.78 -16.46 22.68
C GLU A 560 -25.54 -15.57 21.67
N GLY A 561 -25.24 -14.27 21.61
CA GLY A 561 -25.90 -13.31 20.71
C GLY A 561 -25.46 -13.35 19.23
N GLN A 562 -24.44 -14.15 18.88
CA GLN A 562 -23.85 -14.14 17.53
C GLN A 562 -24.40 -15.23 16.60
N GLN A 563 -25.24 -16.15 17.13
CA GLN A 563 -25.78 -17.29 16.35
C GLN A 563 -26.56 -16.84 15.12
N GLY A 564 -27.31 -15.74 15.22
CA GLY A 564 -28.10 -15.18 14.11
C GLY A 564 -27.30 -14.62 12.94
N TRP A 565 -25.97 -14.46 13.08
CA TRP A 565 -25.10 -13.92 12.03
C TRP A 565 -24.28 -15.00 11.31
N ARG A 566 -24.44 -16.28 11.67
CA ARG A 566 -23.65 -17.40 11.15
C ARG A 566 -24.14 -17.88 9.77
N LEU A 567 -24.22 -16.97 8.80
CA LEU A 567 -24.65 -17.33 7.42
C LEU A 567 -23.71 -18.32 6.74
N TYR A 568 -22.50 -18.46 7.25
CA TYR A 568 -21.51 -19.41 6.75
C TYR A 568 -21.72 -20.84 7.27
N ALA A 569 -22.47 -21.04 8.36
CA ALA A 569 -22.61 -22.35 9.01
C ALA A 569 -23.22 -23.44 8.10
N PRO A 570 -24.25 -23.16 7.26
CA PRO A 570 -24.81 -24.16 6.34
C PRO A 570 -23.81 -24.68 5.30
N PHE A 571 -22.75 -23.92 5.01
CA PHE A 571 -21.71 -24.31 4.04
C PHE A 571 -20.56 -25.10 4.66
N ALA A 572 -20.56 -25.30 5.98
CA ALA A 572 -19.47 -25.98 6.66
C ALA A 572 -19.49 -27.49 6.38
N ASN A 573 -18.37 -28.02 5.89
CA ASN A 573 -18.18 -29.45 5.69
C ASN A 573 -18.07 -30.20 7.03
N GLN A 574 -19.10 -30.95 7.40
CA GLN A 574 -19.21 -31.62 8.70
C GLN A 574 -18.12 -32.68 8.93
N ASP A 575 -17.63 -33.34 7.87
CA ASP A 575 -16.59 -34.37 7.98
C ASP A 575 -15.23 -33.77 8.41
N ARG A 576 -14.93 -32.55 7.97
CA ARG A 576 -13.73 -31.82 8.39
C ARG A 576 -13.84 -31.25 9.80
N VAL A 577 -15.05 -30.93 10.25
CA VAL A 577 -15.28 -30.49 11.64
C VAL A 577 -14.98 -31.64 12.60
N ALA A 578 -15.43 -32.86 12.29
CA ALA A 578 -15.13 -34.05 13.08
C ALA A 578 -13.62 -34.37 13.12
N ALA A 579 -12.92 -34.27 11.98
CA ALA A 579 -11.48 -34.53 11.89
C ALA A 579 -10.59 -33.45 12.54
N ALA A 580 -11.10 -32.24 12.76
CA ALA A 580 -10.36 -31.16 13.44
C ALA A 580 -10.54 -31.18 14.97
N VAL A 581 -11.61 -31.80 15.46
CA VAL A 581 -11.88 -31.99 16.89
C VAL A 581 -11.17 -33.24 17.43
N ALA A 582 -10.98 -34.26 16.59
CA ALA A 582 -10.12 -35.41 16.86
C ALA A 582 -8.63 -35.04 16.78
#